data_AF-X1KZY3-F1
#
_entry.id   AF-X1KZY3-F1
#
_cell.length_a   1.000
_cell.length_b   1.000
_cell.length_c   1.000
_cell.angle_alpha   90.00
_cell.angle_beta   90.00
_cell.angle_gamma   90.00
#
_symmetry.space_group_name_H-M   'P 1'
#
loop_
_entity.id
_entity.type
_entity.pdbx_description
1 polymer ?
#
loop_
_entity_poly.entity_id
_entity_poly.type
_entity_poly.pdbx_seq_one_letter_code
_entity_poly.pdbx_strand_id
1 'polypeptide(L)'
;MNKVIKNKTDYEETLFALENLLDRDPAPGTPENEELELLTLLIQDYESRQYQLVPPNPIEAISFRMEQQNITPRDLIPYIGSRSKVSEVLAGKRSLTLSMIRALHSGLGIPASVLIQEQNPDEKIEVDWERFPIRQMISWGWIPAPTHPSLLRSEDILRPFFEKSGALNLQAVLCRSSTHIRSARSMDDYALAAWSAQVLAKASVTPQVTQYTPRILTPDFLRGLAQLSVSDEGPLTVRDHLREYGIQLVVERHLPRTYLDGALLISNKSFPVIGLTLRYDRIDNFWFTLMHELAHLALHLDSESNIFYDDLDIEAEDDPTEREANQLAGEALIPYDAWEKSPASRLRSP
;
A
#
# COMPACT_ATOMS: atom_id res chain seq x y z
N MET A 1 -23.27 -19.08 -9.82
CA MET A 1 -22.35 -19.93 -10.62
C MET A 1 -21.63 -20.87 -9.64
N ASN A 2 -21.91 -22.19 -9.61
CA ASN A 2 -21.51 -23.04 -8.46
C ASN A 2 -20.45 -24.08 -8.82
N LYS A 3 -19.17 -23.67 -8.95
CA LYS A 3 -18.06 -24.58 -9.25
C LYS A 3 -16.90 -24.32 -8.28
N VAL A 4 -16.37 -25.39 -7.69
CA VAL A 4 -15.18 -25.35 -6.83
C VAL A 4 -13.95 -25.02 -7.67
N ILE A 5 -13.09 -24.12 -7.17
CA ILE A 5 -11.84 -23.72 -7.82
C ILE A 5 -10.81 -24.84 -7.69
N LYS A 6 -10.34 -25.39 -8.83
CA LYS A 6 -9.38 -26.52 -8.84
C LYS A 6 -8.05 -26.20 -9.51
N ASN A 7 -7.98 -25.14 -10.30
CA ASN A 7 -6.81 -24.75 -11.06
C ASN A 7 -6.78 -23.23 -11.26
N LYS A 8 -5.66 -22.72 -11.78
CA LYS A 8 -5.43 -21.28 -12.00
C LYS A 8 -6.49 -20.63 -12.91
N THR A 9 -7.02 -21.35 -13.90
CA THR A 9 -8.06 -20.81 -14.80
C THR A 9 -9.39 -20.65 -14.08
N ASP A 10 -9.84 -21.65 -13.32
CA ASP A 10 -11.04 -21.54 -12.48
C ASP A 10 -10.90 -20.38 -11.48
N TYR A 11 -9.69 -20.19 -10.95
CA TYR A 11 -9.38 -19.12 -9.99
C TYR A 11 -9.49 -17.73 -10.64
N GLU A 12 -8.89 -17.53 -11.81
CA GLU A 12 -8.97 -16.27 -12.55
C GLU A 12 -10.41 -15.94 -13.00
N GLU A 13 -11.17 -16.94 -13.46
CA GLU A 13 -12.59 -16.75 -13.83
C GLU A 13 -13.46 -16.39 -12.61
N THR A 14 -13.20 -17.04 -11.47
CA THR A 14 -13.93 -16.78 -10.22
C THR A 14 -13.58 -15.40 -9.65
N LEU A 15 -12.31 -14.99 -9.73
CA LEU A 15 -11.87 -13.64 -9.41
C LEU A 15 -12.59 -12.59 -10.25
N PHE A 16 -12.62 -12.78 -11.57
CA PHE A 16 -13.30 -11.86 -12.47
C PHE A 16 -14.81 -11.77 -12.16
N ALA A 17 -15.46 -12.88 -11.82
CA ALA A 17 -16.87 -12.87 -11.42
C ALA A 17 -17.10 -12.12 -10.10
N LEU A 18 -16.23 -12.33 -9.10
CA LEU A 18 -16.26 -11.61 -7.82
C LEU A 18 -16.07 -10.09 -8.03
N GLU A 19 -15.12 -9.69 -8.87
CA GLU A 19 -14.85 -8.28 -9.22
C GLU A 19 -16.10 -7.59 -9.78
N ASN A 20 -16.76 -8.21 -10.75
CA ASN A 20 -17.99 -7.66 -11.34
C ASN A 20 -19.14 -7.51 -10.32
N LEU A 21 -19.15 -8.32 -9.25
CA LEU A 21 -20.13 -8.20 -8.17
C LEU A 21 -19.73 -7.10 -7.19
N LEU A 22 -18.44 -6.98 -6.85
CA LEU A 22 -17.94 -5.91 -5.98
C LEU A 22 -18.18 -4.52 -6.56
N ASP A 23 -17.97 -4.33 -7.87
CA ASP A 23 -18.21 -3.06 -8.57
C ASP A 23 -19.68 -2.59 -8.50
N ARG A 24 -20.60 -3.53 -8.24
CA ARG A 24 -22.04 -3.25 -8.16
C ARG A 24 -22.51 -2.97 -6.73
N ASP A 25 -21.64 -3.13 -5.74
CA ASP A 25 -21.90 -2.91 -4.32
C ASP A 25 -23.27 -3.47 -3.84
N PRO A 26 -23.49 -4.79 -3.94
CA PRO A 26 -24.78 -5.39 -3.63
C PRO A 26 -25.10 -5.28 -2.14
N ALA A 27 -26.32 -4.84 -1.82
CA ALA A 27 -26.75 -4.69 -0.43
C ALA A 27 -26.76 -6.04 0.31
N PRO A 28 -26.50 -6.06 1.64
CA PRO A 28 -26.54 -7.27 2.45
C PRO A 28 -27.88 -8.02 2.33
N GLY A 29 -27.80 -9.35 2.24
CA GLY A 29 -28.99 -10.22 2.12
C GLY A 29 -29.62 -10.28 0.73
N THR A 30 -28.99 -9.69 -0.29
CA THR A 30 -29.37 -9.89 -1.70
C THR A 30 -28.73 -11.17 -2.26
N PRO A 31 -29.34 -11.81 -3.28
CA PRO A 31 -28.72 -12.95 -3.97
C PRO A 31 -27.33 -12.65 -4.53
N GLU A 32 -27.10 -11.42 -4.97
CA GLU A 32 -25.80 -10.94 -5.46
C GLU A 32 -24.77 -10.87 -4.33
N ASN A 33 -25.16 -10.42 -3.13
CA ASN A 33 -24.29 -10.43 -1.95
C ASN A 33 -24.01 -11.87 -1.47
N GLU A 34 -24.99 -12.77 -1.53
CA GLU A 34 -24.77 -14.20 -1.23
C GLU A 34 -23.80 -14.86 -2.22
N GLU A 35 -23.88 -14.52 -3.50
CA GLU A 35 -22.92 -14.98 -4.51
C GLU A 35 -21.52 -14.40 -4.23
N LEU A 36 -21.44 -13.11 -3.89
CA LEU A 36 -20.19 -12.45 -3.51
C LEU A 36 -19.50 -13.11 -2.30
N GLU A 37 -20.26 -13.43 -1.25
CA GLU A 37 -19.76 -14.16 -0.07
C GLU A 37 -19.24 -15.56 -0.46
N LEU A 38 -19.99 -16.28 -1.29
CA LEU A 38 -19.62 -17.63 -1.74
C LEU A 38 -18.33 -17.62 -2.58
N LEU A 39 -18.22 -16.72 -3.56
CA LEU A 39 -17.03 -16.62 -4.40
C LEU A 39 -15.80 -16.24 -3.57
N THR A 40 -15.96 -15.33 -2.60
CA THR A 40 -14.90 -14.94 -1.65
C THR A 40 -14.39 -16.16 -0.88
N LEU A 41 -15.29 -16.99 -0.34
CA LEU A 41 -14.93 -18.20 0.41
C LEU A 41 -14.19 -19.22 -0.47
N LEU A 42 -14.63 -19.41 -1.72
CA LEU A 42 -13.99 -20.33 -2.65
C LEU A 42 -12.58 -19.89 -3.03
N ILE A 43 -12.38 -18.58 -3.23
CA ILE A 43 -11.07 -17.97 -3.47
C ILE A 43 -10.15 -18.18 -2.26
N GLN A 44 -10.60 -17.88 -1.04
CA GLN A 44 -9.82 -18.10 0.18
C GLN A 44 -9.43 -19.58 0.39
N ASP A 45 -10.36 -20.51 0.16
CA ASP A 45 -10.08 -21.95 0.24
C ASP A 45 -9.04 -22.39 -0.81
N TYR A 46 -9.11 -21.89 -2.04
CA TYR A 46 -8.09 -22.17 -3.05
C TYR A 46 -6.72 -21.56 -2.68
N GLU A 47 -6.70 -20.30 -2.26
CA GLU A 47 -5.47 -19.59 -1.92
C GLU A 47 -4.75 -20.21 -0.73
N SER A 48 -5.47 -20.55 0.35
CA SER A 48 -4.88 -21.20 1.52
C SER A 48 -4.24 -22.57 1.22
N ARG A 49 -4.67 -23.25 0.14
CA ARG A 49 -4.09 -24.51 -0.33
C ARG A 49 -2.89 -24.32 -1.27
N GLN A 50 -2.84 -23.21 -2.01
CA GLN A 50 -1.81 -22.96 -3.03
C GLN A 50 -0.69 -22.04 -2.54
N TYR A 51 -1.01 -21.08 -1.67
CA TYR A 51 -0.10 -20.05 -1.18
C TYR A 51 0.10 -20.24 0.33
N GLN A 52 1.29 -20.70 0.72
CA GLN A 52 1.68 -20.72 2.13
C GLN A 52 2.06 -19.29 2.53
N LEU A 53 1.46 -18.77 3.61
CA LEU A 53 1.86 -17.49 4.19
C LEU A 53 3.35 -17.56 4.54
N VAL A 54 4.16 -16.72 3.89
CA VAL A 54 5.57 -16.55 4.26
C VAL A 54 5.58 -15.71 5.53
N PRO A 55 5.99 -16.27 6.67
CA PRO A 55 6.06 -15.50 7.91
C PRO A 55 7.12 -14.40 7.81
N PRO A 56 6.95 -13.26 8.51
CA PRO A 56 7.88 -12.14 8.45
C PRO A 56 9.25 -12.54 9.01
N ASN A 57 10.31 -11.89 8.52
CA ASN A 57 11.66 -12.12 9.03
C ASN A 57 11.73 -11.76 10.53
N PRO A 58 12.51 -12.51 11.36
CA PRO A 58 12.75 -12.18 12.76
C PRO A 58 13.09 -10.70 13.04
N ILE A 59 13.85 -10.03 12.17
CA ILE A 59 14.24 -8.63 12.35
C ILE A 59 13.04 -7.71 12.17
N GLU A 60 12.24 -7.95 11.14
CA GLU A 60 11.00 -7.20 10.86
C GLU A 60 10.02 -7.38 12.01
N ALA A 61 9.86 -8.59 12.53
CA ALA A 61 9.02 -8.85 13.69
C ALA A 61 9.49 -8.10 14.96
N ILE A 62 10.80 -7.87 15.10
CA ILE A 62 11.36 -7.06 16.20
C ILE A 62 11.09 -5.58 15.96
N SER A 63 11.38 -5.05 14.77
CA SER A 63 11.13 -3.65 14.40
C SER A 63 9.65 -3.28 14.52
N PHE A 64 8.77 -4.16 14.05
CA PHE A 64 7.33 -4.01 14.17
C PHE A 64 6.88 -3.94 15.64
N ARG A 65 7.42 -4.80 16.51
CA ARG A 65 7.15 -4.68 17.95
C ARG A 65 7.72 -3.41 18.56
N MET A 66 8.82 -2.90 18.02
CA MET A 66 9.39 -1.64 18.47
C MET A 66 8.47 -0.47 18.19
N GLU A 67 7.92 -0.41 16.98
CA GLU A 67 6.94 0.60 16.57
C GLU A 67 5.66 0.48 17.40
N GLN A 68 5.07 -0.72 17.49
CA GLN A 68 3.83 -0.94 18.25
C GLN A 68 3.92 -0.56 19.74
N GLN A 69 5.10 -0.71 20.35
CA GLN A 69 5.30 -0.41 21.77
C GLN A 69 5.98 0.94 22.00
N ASN A 70 6.25 1.70 20.92
CA ASN A 70 7.01 2.94 20.93
C ASN A 70 8.35 2.81 21.69
N ILE A 71 9.05 1.69 21.49
CA ILE A 71 10.33 1.40 22.12
C ILE A 71 11.46 1.57 21.11
N THR A 72 12.58 2.11 21.58
CA THR A 72 13.74 2.42 20.72
C THR A 72 14.71 1.23 20.66
N PRO A 73 15.70 1.19 19.74
CA PRO A 73 16.73 0.16 19.76
C PRO A 73 17.46 0.06 21.11
N ARG A 74 17.52 1.14 21.89
CA ARG A 74 18.13 1.11 23.22
C ARG A 74 17.34 0.24 24.20
N ASP A 75 16.02 0.18 24.04
CA ASP A 75 15.12 -0.57 24.91
C ASP A 75 15.13 -2.08 24.59
N LEU A 76 15.79 -2.48 23.51
CA LEU A 76 16.06 -3.90 23.21
C LEU A 76 17.24 -4.49 23.97
N ILE A 77 18.02 -3.66 24.67
CA ILE A 77 19.19 -4.09 25.45
C ILE A 77 18.87 -5.23 26.44
N PRO A 78 17.75 -5.20 27.19
CA PRO A 78 17.37 -6.29 28.10
C PRO A 78 17.13 -7.63 27.40
N TYR A 79 16.71 -7.61 26.12
CA TYR A 79 16.37 -8.82 25.36
C TYR A 79 17.54 -9.35 24.52
N ILE A 80 18.32 -8.44 23.93
CA ILE A 80 19.37 -8.77 22.95
C ILE A 80 20.79 -8.63 23.54
N GLY A 81 20.96 -7.79 24.57
CA GLY A 81 22.25 -7.53 25.23
C GLY A 81 22.81 -6.15 24.90
N SER A 82 24.11 -6.04 24.59
CA SER A 82 24.75 -4.73 24.42
C SER A 82 24.19 -3.93 23.23
N ARG A 83 24.34 -2.61 23.27
CA ARG A 83 23.93 -1.70 22.18
C ARG A 83 24.53 -2.08 20.81
N SER A 84 25.78 -2.56 20.77
CA SER A 84 26.38 -3.05 19.52
C SER A 84 25.71 -4.34 19.03
N LYS A 85 25.36 -5.27 19.93
CA LYS A 85 24.61 -6.48 19.57
C LYS A 85 23.23 -6.15 19.02
N VAL A 86 22.52 -5.19 19.64
CA VAL A 86 21.22 -4.73 19.11
C VAL A 86 21.38 -4.19 17.69
N SER A 87 22.34 -3.28 17.48
CA SER A 87 22.58 -2.70 16.15
C SER A 87 22.98 -3.75 15.13
N GLU A 88 23.82 -4.73 15.49
CA GLU A 88 24.22 -5.82 14.60
C GLU A 88 23.05 -6.74 14.24
N VAL A 89 22.16 -7.03 15.20
CA VAL A 89 20.96 -7.86 14.96
C VAL A 89 19.96 -7.11 14.08
N LEU A 90 19.66 -5.84 14.37
CA LEU A 90 18.74 -5.03 13.56
C LEU A 90 19.27 -4.79 12.14
N ALA A 91 20.59 -4.74 11.96
CA ALA A 91 21.23 -4.63 10.66
C ALA A 91 21.40 -5.99 9.94
N GLY A 92 20.90 -7.10 10.49
CA GLY A 92 21.01 -8.43 9.91
C GLY A 92 22.42 -9.03 9.88
N LYS A 93 23.39 -8.40 10.55
CA LYS A 93 24.79 -8.86 10.60
C LYS A 93 25.01 -9.97 11.63
N ARG A 94 24.02 -10.22 12.49
CA ARG A 94 24.10 -11.21 13.57
C ARG A 94 22.75 -11.90 13.77
N SER A 95 22.76 -13.22 13.65
CA SER A 95 21.60 -14.07 13.96
C SER A 95 21.21 -14.03 15.44
N LEU A 96 19.91 -14.17 15.71
CA LEU A 96 19.39 -14.30 17.07
C LEU A 96 19.87 -15.61 17.70
N THR A 97 20.35 -15.53 18.94
CA THR A 97 20.63 -16.71 19.75
C THR A 97 19.36 -17.23 20.42
N LEU A 98 19.30 -18.51 20.79
CA LEU A 98 18.13 -19.08 21.48
C LEU A 98 17.76 -18.33 22.77
N SER A 99 18.74 -17.78 23.48
CA SER A 99 18.50 -16.91 24.64
C SER A 99 17.80 -15.60 24.26
N MET A 100 18.22 -14.97 23.16
CA MET A 100 17.57 -13.75 22.65
C MET A 100 16.15 -14.06 22.19
N ILE A 101 15.95 -15.17 21.47
CA ILE A 101 14.63 -15.63 21.00
C ILE A 101 13.66 -15.77 22.18
N ARG A 102 14.09 -16.46 23.26
CA ARG A 102 13.26 -16.63 24.46
C ARG A 102 12.97 -15.31 25.17
N ALA A 103 13.95 -14.41 25.24
CA ALA A 103 13.79 -13.11 25.86
C ALA A 103 12.83 -12.20 25.07
N LEU A 104 12.96 -12.17 23.74
CA LEU A 104 12.07 -11.43 22.84
C LEU A 104 10.66 -12.03 22.82
N HIS A 105 10.54 -13.37 22.85
CA HIS A 105 9.24 -14.03 22.94
C HIS A 105 8.52 -13.69 24.26
N SER A 106 9.21 -13.80 25.38
CA SER A 106 8.62 -13.58 26.71
C SER A 106 8.40 -12.10 27.01
N GLY A 107 9.29 -11.23 26.50
CA GLY A 107 9.29 -9.80 26.78
C GLY A 107 8.46 -8.95 25.82
N LEU A 108 8.52 -9.26 24.52
CA LEU A 108 7.82 -8.52 23.46
C LEU A 108 6.66 -9.31 22.83
N GLY A 109 6.40 -10.54 23.30
CA GLY A 109 5.30 -11.36 22.81
C GLY A 109 5.43 -11.75 21.33
N ILE A 110 6.65 -11.82 20.79
CA ILE A 110 6.89 -12.24 19.40
C ILE A 110 6.84 -13.77 19.34
N PRO A 111 5.99 -14.41 18.50
CA PRO A 111 5.95 -15.86 18.41
C PRO A 111 7.32 -16.48 18.13
N ALA A 112 7.71 -17.51 18.87
CA ALA A 112 9.02 -18.14 18.70
C ALA A 112 9.20 -18.73 17.30
N SER A 113 8.11 -19.20 16.66
CA SER A 113 8.10 -19.68 15.27
C SER A 113 8.54 -18.62 14.25
N VAL A 114 8.35 -17.33 14.56
CA VAL A 114 8.82 -16.21 13.73
C VAL A 114 10.32 -15.96 13.97
N LEU A 115 10.74 -15.98 15.24
CA LEU A 115 12.11 -15.66 15.64
C LEU A 115 13.15 -16.75 15.34
N ILE A 116 12.72 -17.99 15.09
CA ILE A 116 13.58 -19.16 14.83
C ILE A 116 14.03 -19.25 13.35
N GLN A 117 13.38 -18.50 12.46
CA GLN A 117 13.70 -18.54 11.03
C GLN A 117 15.12 -18.06 10.75
N GLU A 118 15.78 -18.69 9.77
CA GLU A 118 17.15 -18.34 9.42
C GLU A 118 17.22 -16.92 8.85
N GLN A 119 18.11 -16.11 9.40
CA GLN A 119 18.36 -14.76 8.93
C GLN A 119 19.26 -14.84 7.70
N ASN A 120 18.68 -14.76 6.50
CA ASN A 120 19.43 -14.48 5.28
C ASN A 120 19.23 -13.01 4.87
N PRO A 121 20.12 -12.08 5.27
CA PRO A 121 20.10 -10.70 4.76
C PRO A 121 20.40 -10.63 3.24
N ASP A 122 20.90 -11.72 2.65
CA ASP A 122 21.13 -11.88 1.21
C ASP A 122 20.05 -12.75 0.51
N GLU A 123 18.95 -13.08 1.19
CA GLU A 123 17.81 -13.71 0.50
C GLU A 123 17.22 -12.65 -0.43
N LYS A 124 17.72 -12.62 -1.67
CA LYS A 124 17.01 -11.97 -2.76
C LYS A 124 15.63 -12.59 -2.75
N ILE A 125 14.61 -11.82 -2.36
CA ILE A 125 13.23 -12.23 -2.61
C ILE A 125 13.16 -12.53 -4.10
N GLU A 126 13.05 -13.82 -4.41
CA GLU A 126 12.93 -14.28 -5.76
C GLU A 126 11.54 -13.84 -6.23
N VAL A 127 11.52 -12.89 -7.16
CA VAL A 127 10.28 -12.33 -7.66
C VAL A 127 9.55 -13.43 -8.42
N ASP A 128 8.46 -13.94 -7.84
CA ASP A 128 7.55 -14.82 -8.56
C ASP A 128 6.78 -14.05 -9.65
N TRP A 129 7.37 -13.96 -10.84
CA TRP A 129 6.79 -13.24 -11.97
C TRP A 129 5.42 -13.78 -12.41
N GLU A 130 5.04 -14.99 -12.03
CA GLU A 130 3.77 -15.62 -12.39
C GLU A 130 2.57 -15.14 -11.55
N ARG A 131 2.83 -14.44 -10.45
CA ARG A 131 1.82 -13.85 -9.55
C ARG A 131 1.29 -12.50 -10.01
N PHE A 132 2.01 -11.81 -10.91
CA PHE A 132 1.52 -10.54 -11.45
C PHE A 132 0.26 -10.74 -12.30
N PRO A 133 -0.69 -9.78 -12.28
CA PRO A 133 -1.93 -9.84 -13.05
C PRO A 133 -1.70 -9.46 -14.53
N ILE A 134 -0.83 -10.21 -15.23
CA ILE A 134 -0.37 -9.92 -16.60
C ILE A 134 -1.54 -9.81 -17.58
N ARG A 135 -2.55 -10.69 -17.45
CA ARG A 135 -3.73 -10.66 -18.33
C ARG A 135 -4.49 -9.34 -18.22
N GLN A 136 -4.74 -8.87 -16.99
CA GLN A 136 -5.36 -7.58 -16.74
C GLN A 136 -4.48 -6.44 -17.24
N MET A 137 -3.17 -6.47 -16.94
CA MET A 137 -2.22 -5.44 -17.39
C MET A 137 -2.19 -5.31 -18.93
N ILE A 138 -2.26 -6.41 -19.67
CA ILE A 138 -2.40 -6.40 -21.14
C ILE A 138 -3.76 -5.83 -21.55
N SER A 139 -4.85 -6.31 -20.94
CA SER A 139 -6.21 -5.88 -21.26
C SER A 139 -6.43 -4.38 -21.02
N TRP A 140 -5.75 -3.80 -20.04
CA TRP A 140 -5.81 -2.37 -19.71
C TRP A 140 -4.75 -1.54 -20.46
N GLY A 141 -3.91 -2.18 -21.27
CA GLY A 141 -2.90 -1.53 -22.08
C GLY A 141 -1.71 -0.99 -21.30
N TRP A 142 -1.47 -1.48 -20.08
CA TRP A 142 -0.28 -1.14 -19.29
C TRP A 142 0.98 -1.76 -19.90
N ILE A 143 0.83 -2.96 -20.45
CA ILE A 143 1.87 -3.69 -21.18
C ILE A 143 1.37 -4.12 -22.58
N PRO A 144 2.24 -4.13 -23.59
CA PRO A 144 1.86 -4.55 -24.92
C PRO A 144 1.56 -6.06 -24.96
N ALA A 145 0.55 -6.47 -25.73
CA ALA A 145 0.27 -7.88 -25.96
C ALA A 145 1.46 -8.54 -26.69
N PRO A 146 2.01 -9.66 -26.18
CA PRO A 146 3.11 -10.35 -26.84
C PRO A 146 2.65 -10.98 -28.16
N THR A 147 3.48 -10.85 -29.21
CA THR A 147 3.22 -11.45 -30.53
C THR A 147 3.12 -12.98 -30.47
N HIS A 148 3.86 -13.62 -29.55
CA HIS A 148 3.86 -15.06 -29.32
C HIS A 148 3.76 -15.37 -27.81
N PRO A 149 2.55 -15.34 -27.23
CA PRO A 149 2.35 -15.43 -25.78
C PRO A 149 2.86 -16.73 -25.15
N SER A 150 2.80 -17.85 -25.88
CA SER A 150 3.20 -19.17 -25.40
C SER A 150 4.73 -19.39 -25.33
N LEU A 151 5.52 -18.46 -25.85
CA LEU A 151 6.99 -18.59 -25.94
C LEU A 151 7.74 -17.64 -24.99
N LEU A 152 7.04 -16.73 -24.32
CA LEU A 152 7.67 -15.73 -23.46
C LEU A 152 7.40 -16.05 -22.00
N ARG A 153 8.44 -15.96 -21.18
CA ARG A 153 8.30 -16.06 -19.72
C ARG A 153 7.69 -14.76 -19.20
N SER A 154 6.93 -14.84 -18.13
CA SER A 154 6.33 -13.67 -17.46
C SER A 154 7.35 -12.57 -17.14
N GLU A 155 8.56 -12.99 -16.73
CA GLU A 155 9.73 -12.14 -16.52
C GLU A 155 10.09 -11.30 -17.76
N ASP A 156 10.11 -11.91 -18.95
CA ASP A 156 10.55 -11.25 -20.18
C ASP A 156 9.51 -10.19 -20.63
N ILE A 157 8.25 -10.36 -20.25
CA ILE A 157 7.15 -9.41 -20.52
C ILE A 157 7.18 -8.24 -19.53
N LEU A 158 7.40 -8.52 -18.25
CA LEU A 158 7.24 -7.54 -17.17
C LEU A 158 8.50 -6.71 -16.89
N ARG A 159 9.68 -7.27 -17.12
CA ARG A 159 10.95 -6.57 -16.87
C ARG A 159 11.03 -5.21 -17.60
N PRO A 160 10.71 -5.08 -18.90
CA PRO A 160 10.70 -3.79 -19.58
C PRO A 160 9.70 -2.79 -19.00
N PHE A 161 8.56 -3.27 -18.48
CA PHE A 161 7.55 -2.44 -17.84
C PHE A 161 8.07 -1.81 -16.55
N PHE A 162 8.66 -2.62 -15.66
CA PHE A 162 9.25 -2.13 -14.42
C PHE A 162 10.48 -1.25 -14.65
N GLU A 163 11.34 -1.58 -15.62
CA GLU A 163 12.47 -0.72 -16.00
C GLU A 163 12.01 0.65 -16.49
N LYS A 164 11.00 0.69 -17.37
CA LYS A 164 10.45 1.96 -17.89
C LYS A 164 9.79 2.81 -16.81
N SER A 165 9.13 2.18 -15.84
CA SER A 165 8.50 2.89 -14.71
C SER A 165 9.49 3.57 -13.77
N GLY A 166 10.77 3.18 -13.81
CA GLY A 166 11.75 3.61 -12.83
C GLY A 166 11.56 2.96 -11.46
N ALA A 167 10.66 1.99 -11.31
CA ALA A 167 10.49 1.14 -10.14
C ALA A 167 11.68 0.17 -10.01
N LEU A 168 12.86 0.72 -9.76
CA LEU A 168 14.12 -0.03 -9.72
C LEU A 168 14.28 -0.91 -8.49
N ASN A 169 13.31 -0.90 -7.57
CA ASN A 169 13.36 -1.73 -6.38
C ASN A 169 12.05 -2.49 -6.12
N LEU A 170 11.61 -3.25 -7.12
CA LEU A 170 10.56 -4.28 -7.00
C LEU A 170 10.70 -5.11 -5.71
N GLN A 171 11.93 -5.43 -5.33
CA GLN A 171 12.22 -6.15 -4.09
C GLN A 171 11.82 -5.33 -2.86
N ALA A 172 12.18 -4.04 -2.77
CA ALA A 172 11.71 -3.19 -1.67
C ALA A 172 10.18 -3.04 -1.62
N VAL A 173 9.49 -3.03 -2.77
CA VAL A 173 8.02 -3.01 -2.80
C VAL A 173 7.44 -4.31 -2.25
N LEU A 174 7.95 -5.47 -2.70
CA LEU A 174 7.46 -6.79 -2.28
C LEU A 174 7.87 -7.14 -0.83
N CYS A 175 9.08 -6.79 -0.40
CA CYS A 175 9.54 -6.93 0.99
C CYS A 175 8.57 -6.22 1.95
N ARG A 176 8.14 -4.99 1.61
CA ARG A 176 7.31 -4.17 2.49
C ARG A 176 5.82 -4.54 2.46
N SER A 177 5.36 -5.15 1.37
CA SER A 177 4.02 -5.72 1.31
C SER A 177 3.89 -6.99 2.18
N SER A 178 4.98 -7.77 2.27
CA SER A 178 5.04 -8.93 3.17
C SER A 178 5.16 -8.59 4.66
N THR A 179 5.54 -7.35 5.03
CA THR A 179 5.72 -6.94 6.43
C THR A 179 4.42 -6.55 7.15
N HIS A 180 3.31 -6.33 6.44
CA HIS A 180 2.06 -5.79 7.00
C HIS A 180 0.85 -6.74 7.00
N ILE A 181 1.05 -8.06 6.86
CA ILE A 181 -0.05 -9.04 6.90
C ILE A 181 -0.51 -9.28 8.35
N ARG A 182 -1.29 -8.33 8.89
CA ARG A 182 -2.25 -8.52 9.99
C ARG A 182 -3.60 -7.81 9.77
N SER A 183 -3.92 -7.45 8.53
CA SER A 183 -5.31 -7.18 8.13
C SER A 183 -6.05 -8.50 7.87
N ALA A 184 -7.35 -8.54 8.20
CA ALA A 184 -8.24 -9.67 7.90
C ALA A 184 -8.48 -9.87 6.38
N ARG A 185 -7.99 -8.95 5.54
CA ARG A 185 -7.97 -9.04 4.07
C ARG A 185 -6.52 -8.96 3.59
N SER A 186 -5.98 -10.04 3.05
CA SER A 186 -4.65 -10.04 2.44
C SER A 186 -4.71 -9.30 1.10
N MET A 187 -4.05 -8.14 0.99
CA MET A 187 -3.80 -7.50 -0.30
C MET A 187 -2.88 -8.36 -1.17
N ASP A 188 -3.00 -8.24 -2.49
CA ASP A 188 -2.08 -8.88 -3.43
C ASP A 188 -0.88 -7.96 -3.71
N ASP A 189 0.23 -8.25 -3.03
CA ASP A 189 1.51 -7.54 -3.12
C ASP A 189 2.01 -7.33 -4.56
N TYR A 190 1.74 -8.29 -5.46
CA TYR A 190 2.15 -8.21 -6.85
C TYR A 190 1.25 -7.29 -7.65
N ALA A 191 -0.06 -7.31 -7.37
CA ALA A 191 -1.00 -6.37 -7.96
C ALA A 191 -0.68 -4.94 -7.51
N LEU A 192 -0.33 -4.75 -6.24
CA LEU A 192 0.08 -3.46 -5.72
C LEU A 192 1.36 -2.97 -6.41
N ALA A 193 2.40 -3.80 -6.46
CA ALA A 193 3.65 -3.45 -7.13
C ALA A 193 3.45 -3.09 -8.61
N ALA A 194 2.58 -3.80 -9.32
CA ALA A 194 2.22 -3.48 -10.71
C ALA A 194 1.49 -2.14 -10.82
N TRP A 195 0.52 -1.87 -9.95
CA TRP A 195 -0.22 -0.60 -9.94
C TRP A 195 0.72 0.58 -9.69
N SER A 196 1.61 0.48 -8.72
CA SER A 196 2.55 1.55 -8.39
C SER A 196 3.57 1.82 -9.49
N ALA A 197 4.08 0.76 -10.12
CA ALA A 197 4.92 0.91 -11.31
C ALA A 197 4.16 1.61 -12.44
N GLN A 198 2.89 1.31 -12.65
CA GLN A 198 2.08 1.99 -13.65
C GLN A 198 1.89 3.49 -13.31
N VAL A 199 1.61 3.82 -12.04
CA VAL A 199 1.50 5.21 -11.57
C VAL A 199 2.80 5.98 -11.84
N LEU A 200 3.94 5.40 -11.47
CA LEU A 200 5.27 5.99 -11.73
C LEU A 200 5.57 6.11 -13.22
N ALA A 201 5.20 5.12 -14.03
CA ALA A 201 5.35 5.16 -15.48
C ALA A 201 4.55 6.33 -16.08
N LYS A 202 3.28 6.51 -15.68
CA LYS A 202 2.45 7.65 -16.10
C LYS A 202 3.05 8.99 -15.68
N ALA A 203 3.54 9.08 -14.44
CA ALA A 203 4.21 10.28 -13.95
C ALA A 203 5.49 10.61 -14.76
N SER A 204 6.22 9.59 -15.19
CA SER A 204 7.47 9.76 -15.93
C SER A 204 7.29 10.35 -17.34
N VAL A 205 6.11 10.13 -17.96
CA VAL A 205 5.75 10.65 -19.30
C VAL A 205 5.40 12.13 -19.24
N THR A 206 4.90 12.61 -18.10
CA THR A 206 4.55 14.02 -17.92
C THR A 206 5.81 14.81 -17.53
N PRO A 207 6.24 15.81 -18.32
CA PRO A 207 7.40 16.61 -17.97
C PRO A 207 7.20 17.30 -16.63
N GLN A 208 8.17 17.13 -15.74
CA GLN A 208 8.23 17.88 -14.50
C GLN A 208 8.58 19.34 -14.83
N VAL A 209 7.74 20.26 -14.36
CA VAL A 209 7.89 21.70 -14.62
C VAL A 209 8.83 22.34 -13.61
N THR A 210 8.85 21.82 -12.37
CA THR A 210 9.58 22.42 -11.24
C THR A 210 10.09 21.34 -10.29
N GLN A 211 11.24 21.57 -9.65
CA GLN A 211 11.74 20.71 -8.59
C GLN A 211 10.79 20.76 -7.39
N TYR A 212 10.65 19.62 -6.69
CA TYR A 212 9.84 19.58 -5.48
C TYR A 212 10.38 20.58 -4.45
N THR A 213 9.49 21.39 -3.88
CA THR A 213 9.83 22.35 -2.83
C THR A 213 9.40 21.77 -1.48
N PRO A 214 10.34 21.30 -0.64
CA PRO A 214 10.00 20.74 0.67
C PRO A 214 9.29 21.77 1.55
N ARG A 215 8.40 21.30 2.43
CA ARG A 215 7.70 22.10 3.46
C ARG A 215 6.75 23.18 2.92
N ILE A 216 6.36 23.10 1.65
CA ILE A 216 5.31 23.97 1.09
C ILE A 216 3.90 23.60 1.59
N LEU A 217 3.70 22.33 1.95
CA LEU A 217 2.43 21.74 2.37
C LEU A 217 2.06 22.11 3.81
N THR A 218 1.85 23.40 4.04
CA THR A 218 1.32 23.91 5.32
C THR A 218 -0.18 23.62 5.45
N PRO A 219 -0.76 23.62 6.67
CA PRO A 219 -2.20 23.43 6.84
C PRO A 219 -3.06 24.42 6.04
N ASP A 220 -2.62 25.68 5.93
CA ASP A 220 -3.32 26.69 5.12
C ASP A 220 -3.25 26.40 3.61
N PHE A 221 -2.13 25.84 3.14
CA PHE A 221 -1.98 25.40 1.76
C PHE A 221 -2.95 24.25 1.45
N LEU A 222 -3.00 23.22 2.30
CA LEU A 222 -3.92 22.09 2.13
C LEU A 222 -5.39 22.55 2.16
N ARG A 223 -5.73 23.49 3.05
CA ARG A 223 -7.06 24.10 3.09
C ARG A 223 -7.38 24.87 1.80
N GLY A 224 -6.41 25.58 1.24
CA GLY A 224 -6.56 26.25 -0.06
C GLY A 224 -6.85 25.26 -1.19
N LEU A 225 -6.19 24.09 -1.19
CA LEU A 225 -6.49 23.01 -2.14
C LEU A 225 -7.90 22.44 -1.93
N ALA A 226 -8.28 22.16 -0.69
CA ALA A 226 -9.61 21.64 -0.35
C ALA A 226 -10.74 22.57 -0.83
N GLN A 227 -10.52 23.89 -0.86
CA GLN A 227 -11.51 24.85 -1.37
C GLN A 227 -11.75 24.74 -2.88
N LEU A 228 -10.87 24.08 -3.63
CA LEU A 228 -11.10 23.78 -5.05
C LEU A 228 -12.23 22.75 -5.25
N SER A 229 -12.67 22.06 -4.18
CA SER A 229 -13.78 21.10 -4.21
C SER A 229 -15.13 21.67 -4.60
N VAL A 230 -15.30 23.00 -4.56
CA VAL A 230 -16.54 23.68 -4.94
C VAL A 230 -16.75 23.76 -6.45
N SER A 231 -15.73 23.44 -7.25
CA SER A 231 -15.73 23.53 -8.70
C SER A 231 -15.74 22.14 -9.33
N ASP A 232 -16.54 21.97 -10.40
CA ASP A 232 -16.54 20.75 -11.21
C ASP A 232 -15.15 20.47 -11.84
N GLU A 233 -14.38 21.53 -12.11
CA GLU A 233 -13.01 21.45 -12.64
C GLU A 233 -11.95 21.35 -11.52
N GLY A 234 -12.38 21.23 -10.26
CA GLY A 234 -11.54 21.15 -9.07
C GLY A 234 -10.44 20.09 -9.17
N PRO A 235 -10.75 18.82 -9.52
CA PRO A 235 -9.75 17.76 -9.69
C PRO A 235 -8.65 18.07 -10.72
N LEU A 236 -9.00 18.73 -11.84
CA LEU A 236 -8.02 19.13 -12.85
C LEU A 236 -7.18 20.32 -12.38
N THR A 237 -7.82 21.27 -11.71
CA THR A 237 -7.16 22.46 -11.16
C THR A 237 -6.15 22.08 -10.08
N VAL A 238 -6.51 21.18 -9.14
CA VAL A 238 -5.58 20.73 -8.09
C VAL A 238 -4.41 19.94 -8.67
N ARG A 239 -4.65 19.11 -9.69
CA ARG A 239 -3.57 18.40 -10.40
C ARG A 239 -2.55 19.39 -10.96
N ASP A 240 -3.02 20.42 -11.67
CA ASP A 240 -2.13 21.38 -12.32
C ASP A 240 -1.45 22.30 -11.30
N HIS A 241 -2.13 22.66 -10.21
CA HIS A 241 -1.52 23.43 -9.12
C HIS A 241 -0.43 22.64 -8.37
N LEU A 242 -0.66 21.36 -8.05
CA LEU A 242 0.36 20.50 -7.42
C LEU A 242 1.61 20.38 -8.29
N ARG A 243 1.45 20.36 -9.62
CA ARG A 243 2.58 20.32 -10.57
C ARG A 243 3.47 21.56 -10.50
N GLU A 244 2.93 22.73 -10.18
CA GLU A 244 3.71 23.96 -9.98
C GLU A 244 4.69 23.83 -8.80
N TYR A 245 4.39 22.97 -7.84
CA TYR A 245 5.24 22.67 -6.68
C TYR A 245 6.07 21.40 -6.82
N GLY A 246 6.08 20.80 -8.01
CA GLY A 246 6.84 19.58 -8.29
C GLY A 246 6.22 18.30 -7.73
N ILE A 247 4.92 18.31 -7.41
CA ILE A 247 4.14 17.14 -7.00
C ILE A 247 3.32 16.67 -8.21
N GLN A 248 3.42 15.40 -8.58
CA GLN A 248 2.57 14.85 -9.65
C GLN A 248 1.36 14.14 -9.06
N LEU A 249 0.17 14.43 -9.58
CA LEU A 249 -1.05 13.70 -9.27
C LEU A 249 -1.43 12.82 -10.46
N VAL A 250 -1.53 11.51 -10.23
CA VAL A 250 -1.83 10.50 -11.24
C VAL A 250 -3.07 9.72 -10.79
N VAL A 251 -4.04 9.59 -11.69
CA VAL A 251 -5.17 8.70 -11.50
C VAL A 251 -4.92 7.42 -12.29
N GLU A 252 -4.98 6.29 -11.61
CA GLU A 252 -4.88 4.96 -12.22
C GLU A 252 -5.81 3.99 -11.52
N ARG A 253 -6.64 3.29 -12.29
CA ARG A 253 -7.59 2.31 -11.76
C ARG A 253 -6.86 1.30 -10.87
N HIS A 254 -7.46 0.92 -9.74
CA HIS A 254 -6.87 -0.10 -8.88
C HIS A 254 -6.80 -1.45 -9.63
N LEU A 255 -5.83 -2.29 -9.26
CA LEU A 255 -5.88 -3.71 -9.63
C LEU A 255 -6.74 -4.48 -8.62
N PRO A 256 -7.29 -5.65 -8.99
CA PRO A 256 -8.03 -6.47 -8.05
C PRO A 256 -7.18 -6.81 -6.81
N ARG A 257 -7.82 -6.86 -5.64
CA ARG A 257 -7.19 -7.17 -4.34
C ARG A 257 -6.05 -6.22 -3.92
N THR A 258 -5.94 -5.03 -4.51
CA THR A 258 -5.08 -3.98 -3.92
C THR A 258 -5.77 -3.24 -2.79
N TYR A 259 -7.11 -3.23 -2.74
CA TYR A 259 -7.97 -2.54 -1.77
C TYR A 259 -7.70 -1.03 -1.52
N LEU A 260 -6.71 -0.48 -2.20
CA LEU A 260 -6.21 0.87 -2.15
C LEU A 260 -7.14 1.96 -2.67
N ASP A 261 -7.21 3.10 -1.96
CA ASP A 261 -7.79 4.36 -2.44
C ASP A 261 -6.76 5.32 -3.04
N GLY A 262 -5.56 5.42 -2.45
CA GLY A 262 -4.47 6.26 -2.95
C GLY A 262 -3.13 5.94 -2.30
N ALA A 263 -2.03 6.38 -2.90
CA ALA A 263 -0.70 6.19 -2.34
C ALA A 263 0.25 7.32 -2.72
N LEU A 264 1.07 7.74 -1.77
CA LEU A 264 2.26 8.54 -1.99
C LEU A 264 3.41 7.63 -2.46
N LEU A 265 4.02 8.00 -3.59
CA LEU A 265 5.16 7.32 -4.21
C LEU A 265 6.30 8.32 -4.47
N ILE A 266 7.54 7.83 -4.47
CA ILE A 266 8.71 8.64 -4.83
C ILE A 266 9.29 8.14 -6.15
N SER A 267 9.34 9.05 -7.13
CA SER A 267 9.94 8.78 -8.43
C SER A 267 11.47 8.63 -8.33
N ASN A 268 12.07 7.91 -9.27
CA ASN A 268 13.52 7.76 -9.39
C ASN A 268 14.29 9.09 -9.57
N LYS A 269 13.60 10.14 -10.00
CA LYS A 269 14.12 11.52 -10.09
C LYS A 269 13.87 12.33 -8.80
N SER A 270 13.53 11.66 -7.70
CA SER A 270 13.33 12.22 -6.36
C SER A 270 12.23 13.29 -6.29
N PHE A 271 11.14 13.10 -7.02
CA PHE A 271 9.93 13.92 -6.88
C PHE A 271 8.74 13.08 -6.41
N PRO A 272 7.83 13.64 -5.60
CA PRO A 272 6.66 12.95 -5.10
C PRO A 272 5.58 12.80 -6.17
N VAL A 273 4.97 11.62 -6.18
CA VAL A 273 3.86 11.23 -7.04
C VAL A 273 2.74 10.72 -6.15
N ILE A 274 1.59 11.36 -6.20
CA ILE A 274 0.36 10.89 -5.56
C ILE A 274 -0.42 10.09 -6.60
N GLY A 275 -0.63 8.80 -6.33
CA GLY A 275 -1.49 7.93 -7.11
C GLY A 275 -2.88 7.84 -6.46
N LEU A 276 -3.96 8.01 -7.22
CA LEU A 276 -5.32 7.78 -6.74
C LEU A 276 -6.00 6.70 -7.57
N THR A 277 -6.75 5.81 -6.92
CA THR A 277 -7.42 4.69 -7.61
C THR A 277 -8.82 4.99 -8.10
N LEU A 278 -9.50 5.93 -7.43
CA LEU A 278 -10.94 6.18 -7.59
C LEU A 278 -11.80 4.92 -7.43
N ARG A 279 -11.36 3.97 -6.58
CA ARG A 279 -12.13 2.76 -6.27
C ARG A 279 -13.56 3.11 -5.83
N TYR A 280 -13.69 4.13 -4.99
CA TYR A 280 -14.95 4.82 -4.76
C TYR A 280 -14.95 6.14 -5.54
N ASP A 281 -15.59 6.14 -6.71
CA ASP A 281 -15.74 7.32 -7.58
C ASP A 281 -16.78 8.30 -7.00
N ARG A 282 -16.43 8.88 -5.85
CA ARG A 282 -17.20 9.90 -5.14
C ARG A 282 -16.31 11.09 -4.86
N ILE A 283 -16.88 12.29 -4.96
CA ILE A 283 -16.14 13.54 -4.78
C ILE A 283 -15.56 13.67 -3.37
N ASP A 284 -16.29 13.24 -2.33
CA ASP A 284 -15.81 13.27 -0.96
C ASP A 284 -14.65 12.30 -0.74
N ASN A 285 -14.72 11.09 -1.31
CA ASN A 285 -13.62 10.14 -1.29
C ASN A 285 -12.37 10.69 -1.97
N PHE A 286 -12.50 11.23 -3.19
CA PHE A 286 -11.40 11.85 -3.93
C PHE A 286 -10.66 12.90 -3.10
N TRP A 287 -11.39 13.85 -2.52
CA TRP A 287 -10.78 14.95 -1.76
C TRP A 287 -10.18 14.46 -0.44
N PHE A 288 -10.82 13.51 0.25
CA PHE A 288 -10.27 12.94 1.47
C PHE A 288 -8.97 12.19 1.19
N THR A 289 -8.97 11.25 0.25
CA THR A 289 -7.76 10.50 -0.12
C THR A 289 -6.65 11.45 -0.57
N LEU A 290 -6.93 12.43 -1.43
CA LEU A 290 -5.92 13.39 -1.86
C LEU A 290 -5.31 14.18 -0.70
N MET A 291 -6.13 14.67 0.24
CA MET A 291 -5.62 15.39 1.41
C MET A 291 -4.84 14.49 2.35
N HIS A 292 -5.24 13.22 2.49
CA HIS A 292 -4.55 12.20 3.25
C HIS A 292 -3.14 11.96 2.70
N GLU A 293 -2.99 11.66 1.40
CA GLU A 293 -1.67 11.47 0.77
C GLU A 293 -0.77 12.72 0.88
N LEU A 294 -1.37 13.91 0.76
CA LEU A 294 -0.64 15.17 0.94
C LEU A 294 -0.21 15.39 2.39
N ALA A 295 -0.99 14.91 3.36
CA ALA A 295 -0.62 14.95 4.77
C ALA A 295 0.57 14.03 5.06
N HIS A 296 0.60 12.82 4.49
CA HIS A 296 1.78 11.95 4.55
C HIS A 296 3.02 12.63 3.96
N LEU A 297 2.85 13.28 2.80
CA LEU A 297 3.93 14.04 2.17
C LEU A 297 4.42 15.22 3.03
N ALA A 298 3.51 15.88 3.76
CA ALA A 298 3.81 17.03 4.60
C ALA A 298 4.50 16.65 5.93
N LEU A 299 4.06 15.56 6.55
CA LEU A 299 4.44 15.18 7.91
C LEU A 299 5.55 14.13 7.96
N HIS A 300 5.58 13.20 6.99
CA HIS A 300 6.35 11.97 7.14
C HIS A 300 7.56 11.83 6.19
N LEU A 301 7.79 12.78 5.27
CA LEU A 301 8.85 12.70 4.24
C LEU A 301 10.30 13.01 4.72
N ASP A 302 10.68 12.75 5.98
CA ASP A 302 12.01 13.17 6.48
C ASP A 302 13.18 12.25 6.02
N SER A 303 13.88 12.74 4.99
CA SER A 303 15.31 12.68 4.58
C SER A 303 16.21 11.41 4.62
N GLU A 304 15.83 10.24 5.12
CA GLU A 304 16.71 9.04 5.04
C GLU A 304 16.09 7.78 4.42
N SER A 305 14.78 7.74 4.20
CA SER A 305 14.08 6.59 3.59
C SER A 305 13.63 6.91 2.16
N ASN A 306 14.38 6.41 1.19
CA ASN A 306 14.24 6.78 -0.23
C ASN A 306 12.97 6.30 -0.95
N ILE A 307 12.04 5.63 -0.29
CA ILE A 307 10.78 5.18 -0.91
C ILE A 307 9.73 5.06 0.20
N PHE A 308 8.79 6.00 0.24
CA PHE A 308 7.53 5.83 0.95
C PHE A 308 6.58 5.17 -0.04
N TYR A 309 6.23 3.92 0.25
CA TYR A 309 4.95 3.35 -0.12
C TYR A 309 4.13 3.54 1.13
N ASP A 310 3.04 4.30 1.04
CA ASP A 310 2.15 4.41 2.18
C ASP A 310 1.66 3.04 2.61
N ASP A 311 1.39 2.95 3.90
CA ASP A 311 0.99 1.75 4.62
C ASP A 311 -0.46 1.45 4.26
N LEU A 312 -0.66 0.84 3.09
CA LEU A 312 -1.99 0.65 2.53
C LEU A 312 -2.83 -0.19 3.49
N ASP A 313 -3.91 0.40 3.99
CA ASP A 313 -4.92 -0.23 4.83
C ASP A 313 -4.42 -0.91 6.11
N ILE A 314 -3.73 -0.16 6.97
CA ILE A 314 -3.84 -0.43 8.41
C ILE A 314 -5.10 0.26 8.96
N GLU A 315 -6.23 -0.46 8.93
CA GLU A 315 -7.33 -0.27 9.90
C GLU A 315 -6.88 -0.68 11.33
N ALA A 316 -5.66 -0.36 11.75
CA ALA A 316 -5.37 -0.28 13.17
C ALA A 316 -5.54 1.19 13.52
N GLU A 317 -6.65 1.51 14.17
CA GLU A 317 -6.90 2.78 14.87
C GLU A 317 -5.74 3.23 15.81
N ASP A 318 -4.69 2.41 15.95
CA ASP A 318 -3.54 2.59 16.81
C ASP A 318 -2.24 3.06 16.09
N ASP A 319 -2.15 3.15 14.76
CA ASP A 319 -0.96 3.74 14.10
C ASP A 319 -0.92 5.27 14.30
N PRO A 320 0.11 5.84 14.95
CA PRO A 320 0.28 7.29 15.05
C PRO A 320 0.35 8.00 13.69
N THR A 321 1.02 7.40 12.70
CA THR A 321 1.28 8.00 11.38
C THR A 321 -0.03 8.24 10.63
N GLU A 322 -0.83 7.19 10.49
CA GLU A 322 -2.16 7.23 9.88
C GLU A 322 -3.11 8.20 10.60
N ARG A 323 -3.04 8.25 11.94
CA ARG A 323 -3.86 9.19 12.73
C ARG A 323 -3.47 10.63 12.48
N GLU A 324 -2.17 10.94 12.42
CA GLU A 324 -1.67 12.28 12.14
C GLU A 324 -2.08 12.74 10.73
N ALA A 325 -1.96 11.85 9.74
CA ALA A 325 -2.40 12.14 8.38
C ALA A 325 -3.92 12.34 8.27
N ASN A 326 -4.71 11.44 8.86
CA ASN A 326 -6.17 11.57 8.91
C ASN A 326 -6.62 12.85 9.62
N GLN A 327 -5.94 13.23 10.71
CA GLN A 327 -6.23 14.46 11.43
C GLN A 327 -5.94 15.70 10.57
N LEU A 328 -4.78 15.76 9.90
CA LEU A 328 -4.43 16.89 9.06
C LEU A 328 -5.33 16.99 7.82
N ALA A 329 -5.65 15.86 7.20
CA ALA A 329 -6.60 15.80 6.07
C ALA A 329 -8.00 16.26 6.49
N GLY A 330 -8.49 15.77 7.63
CA GLY A 330 -9.77 16.20 8.20
C GLY A 330 -9.81 17.70 8.49
N GLU A 331 -8.78 18.25 9.13
CA GLU A 331 -8.69 19.69 9.47
C GLU A 331 -8.55 20.60 8.23
N ALA A 332 -7.94 20.09 7.15
CA ALA A 332 -7.87 20.79 5.87
C ALA A 332 -9.23 20.89 5.18
N LEU A 333 -10.02 19.81 5.21
CA LEU A 333 -11.35 19.74 4.59
C LEU A 333 -12.42 20.42 5.42
N ILE A 334 -12.55 20.02 6.68
CA ILE A 334 -13.57 20.50 7.61
C ILE A 334 -12.85 20.85 8.93
N PRO A 335 -12.50 22.13 9.13
CA PRO A 335 -11.82 22.57 10.35
C PRO A 335 -12.64 22.19 11.59
N TYR A 336 -11.99 21.66 12.62
CA TYR A 336 -12.67 21.17 13.83
C TYR A 336 -13.56 22.25 14.46
N ASP A 337 -13.07 23.48 14.53
CA ASP A 337 -13.81 24.65 15.02
C ASP A 337 -15.09 24.94 14.23
N ALA A 338 -15.09 24.67 12.92
CA ALA A 338 -16.25 24.84 12.06
C ALA A 338 -17.22 23.66 12.22
N TRP A 339 -16.70 22.44 12.35
CA TRP A 339 -17.47 21.23 12.63
C TRP A 339 -18.22 21.32 13.97
N GLU A 340 -17.52 21.67 15.05
CA GLU A 340 -18.09 21.77 16.41
C GLU A 340 -19.24 22.79 16.48
N LYS A 341 -19.11 23.91 15.74
CA LYS A 341 -20.14 24.96 15.66
C LYS A 341 -21.27 24.61 14.69
N SER A 342 -21.08 23.62 13.81
CA SER A 342 -22.09 23.20 12.84
C SER A 342 -23.22 22.41 13.51
N PRO A 343 -24.49 22.61 13.12
CA PRO A 343 -25.59 21.73 13.53
C PRO A 343 -25.35 20.26 13.18
N ALA A 344 -24.54 19.99 12.15
CA ALA A 344 -24.23 18.64 11.68
C ALA A 344 -23.52 17.78 12.73
N SER A 345 -22.69 18.37 13.60
CA SER A 345 -21.97 17.64 14.65
C SER A 345 -22.89 17.07 15.74
N ARG A 346 -24.15 17.52 15.80
CA ARG A 346 -25.15 17.11 16.79
C ARG A 346 -26.22 16.20 16.19
N LEU A 347 -26.23 16.02 14.88
CA LEU A 347 -27.11 15.08 14.20
C LEU A 347 -26.50 13.68 14.31
N ARG A 348 -27.31 12.67 14.67
CA ARG A 348 -26.87 11.28 14.57
C ARG A 348 -26.81 10.91 13.10
N SER A 349 -25.71 10.29 12.68
CA SER A 349 -25.59 9.68 11.35
C SER A 349 -26.79 8.72 11.13
N PRO A 350 -27.51 8.83 10.00
CA PRO A 350 -28.71 8.04 9.73
C PRO A 350 -28.47 6.53 9.70
#